data_AF-A0A920IRB6-F1
#
_entry.id   AF-A0A920IRB6-F1
#
_cell.length_a   1.000
_cell.length_b   1.000
_cell.length_c   1.000
_cell.angle_alpha   90.00
_cell.angle_beta   90.00
_cell.angle_gamma   90.00
#
_symmetry.space_group_name_H-M   'P 1'
#
loop_
_entity.id
_entity.type
_entity.pdbx_description
1 polymer ?
#
loop_
_entity_poly.entity_id
_entity_poly.type
_entity_poly.pdbx_seq_one_letter_code
_entity_poly.pdbx_strand_id
1 'polypeptide(L)' 'MELVSFMSFFTLSVTRALELYPDVNSMIDGDEKISYNYSDISIAVSGPKGLMTPVLGMHKNYHFRL' A
#
# COMPACT_ATOMS: atom_id res chain seq x y z
N MET A 1 -22.47 1.99 -0.48
CA MET A 1 -21.68 0.99 -1.25
C MET A 1 -21.26 1.60 -2.58
N GLU A 2 -20.57 2.76 -2.54
CA GLU A 2 -19.98 3.43 -3.72
C GLU A 2 -18.53 3.89 -3.49
N LEU A 3 -17.99 3.73 -2.27
CA LEU A 3 -16.60 4.09 -1.92
C LEU A 3 -15.54 3.13 -2.52
N VAL A 4 -15.96 2.07 -3.21
CA VAL A 4 -15.08 1.15 -3.97
C VAL A 4 -14.48 1.79 -5.23
N SER A 5 -14.96 2.97 -5.66
CA SER A 5 -14.69 3.45 -7.02
C SER A 5 -13.35 4.17 -7.25
N PHE A 6 -12.76 4.85 -6.25
CA PHE A 6 -11.48 5.57 -6.46
C PHE A 6 -10.29 4.92 -5.75
N MET A 7 -10.44 4.56 -4.48
CA MET A 7 -9.34 4.04 -3.65
C MET A 7 -8.79 2.72 -4.20
N SER A 8 -9.64 1.82 -4.71
CA SER A 8 -9.21 0.54 -5.29
C SER A 8 -8.39 0.73 -6.58
N PHE A 9 -8.80 1.64 -7.46
CA PHE A 9 -8.02 1.98 -8.66
C PHE A 9 -6.68 2.62 -8.32
N PHE A 10 -6.68 3.55 -7.37
CA PHE A 10 -5.47 4.24 -6.93
C PHE A 10 -4.49 3.28 -6.27
N THR A 11 -4.98 2.40 -5.39
CA THR A 11 -4.15 1.38 -4.71
C THR A 11 -3.52 0.41 -5.71
N LEU A 12 -4.26 -0.03 -6.74
CA LEU A 12 -3.71 -0.88 -7.81
C LEU A 12 -2.67 -0.14 -8.65
N SER A 13 -2.93 1.11 -9.01
CA SER A 13 -2.01 1.94 -9.80
C SER A 13 -0.70 2.19 -9.05
N VAL A 14 -0.78 2.49 -7.74
CA VAL A 14 0.39 2.66 -6.88
C VAL A 14 1.15 1.35 -6.73
N THR A 15 0.47 0.22 -6.52
CA THR A 15 1.12 -1.11 -6.46
C THR A 15 1.91 -1.39 -7.74
N ARG A 16 1.33 -1.11 -8.91
CA ARG A 16 2.01 -1.29 -10.19
C ARG A 16 3.20 -0.33 -10.36
N ALA A 17 3.10 0.90 -9.86
CA ALA A 17 4.21 1.85 -9.86
C ALA A 17 5.35 1.37 -8.96
N LEU A 18 5.05 0.81 -7.78
CA LEU A 18 6.05 0.26 -6.86
C LEU A 18 6.78 -0.94 -7.45
N GLU A 19 6.13 -1.75 -8.30
CA GLU A 19 6.78 -2.82 -9.05
C GLU A 19 7.78 -2.29 -10.11
N LEU A 20 7.50 -1.12 -10.71
CA LEU A 20 8.40 -0.49 -11.69
C LEU A 20 9.55 0.26 -11.03
N TYR A 21 9.34 0.76 -9.81
CA TYR A 21 10.30 1.55 -9.04
C TYR A 21 10.54 0.92 -7.66
N PRO A 22 11.25 -0.22 -7.58
CA PRO A 22 11.45 -0.96 -6.33
C PRO A 22 12.21 -0.17 -5.26
N ASP A 23 13.01 0.81 -5.68
CA ASP A 23 13.74 1.69 -4.77
C ASP A 23 12.80 2.53 -3.89
N VAL A 24 11.60 2.85 -4.37
CA VAL A 24 10.58 3.59 -3.59
C VAL A 24 9.91 2.68 -2.56
N ASN A 25 9.81 1.38 -2.84
CA ASN A 25 9.28 0.37 -1.91
C ASN A 25 10.36 -0.16 -0.94
N SER A 26 11.52 0.48 -0.88
CA SER A 26 12.63 0.05 -0.04
C SER A 26 12.68 0.87 1.25
N MET A 27 13.04 0.21 2.35
CA MET A 27 13.34 0.86 3.62
C MET A 27 14.84 1.08 3.73
N ILE A 28 15.23 2.19 4.33
CA ILE A 28 16.63 2.43 4.72
C ILE A 28 16.76 2.01 6.18
N ASP A 29 17.63 1.06 6.45
CA ASP A 29 17.99 0.62 7.80
C ASP A 29 19.47 0.89 8.04
N GLY A 30 19.78 1.96 8.77
CA GLY A 30 21.14 2.47 8.92
C GLY A 30 21.74 2.88 7.57
N ASP A 31 22.80 2.16 7.16
CA ASP A 31 23.51 2.35 5.89
C ASP A 31 23.08 1.36 4.80
N GLU A 32 22.15 0.45 5.09
CA GLU A 32 21.68 -0.57 4.16
C GLU A 32 20.29 -0.26 3.60
N LYS A 33 20.11 -0.51 2.29
CA LYS A 33 18.80 -0.41 1.64
C LYS A 33 18.16 -1.79 1.58
N ILE A 34 17.03 -1.95 2.26
CA ILE A 34 16.25 -3.19 2.29
C ILE A 34 15.08 -3.07 1.31
N SER A 35 15.08 -3.89 0.27
CA SER A 35 14.00 -3.93 -0.73
C SER A 35 13.04 -5.10 -0.47
N TYR A 36 11.73 -4.84 -0.51
CA TYR A 36 10.69 -5.85 -0.32
C TYR A 36 10.05 -6.29 -1.64
N ASN A 37 9.71 -7.58 -1.73
CA ASN A 37 9.04 -8.19 -2.90
C ASN A 37 7.49 -8.13 -2.83
N TYR A 38 6.97 -7.43 -1.85
CA TYR A 38 5.55 -7.19 -1.62
C TYR A 38 5.36 -5.70 -1.31
N SER A 39 4.16 -5.20 -1.52
CA SER A 39 3.83 -3.79 -1.25
C SER A 39 2.72 -3.72 -0.22
N ASP A 40 3.01 -3.11 0.92
CA ASP A 40 2.03 -2.85 1.96
C ASP A 40 1.58 -1.39 1.86
N ILE A 41 0.30 -1.18 1.54
CA ILE A 41 -0.27 0.16 1.36
C ILE A 41 -1.16 0.46 2.55
N SER A 42 -0.82 1.48 3.32
CA SER A 42 -1.64 1.94 4.45
C SER A 42 -2.48 3.14 4.05
N ILE A 43 -3.78 3.10 4.33
CA ILE A 43 -4.70 4.21 4.02
C ILE A 43 -5.14 4.84 5.33
N ALA A 44 -4.78 6.11 5.53
CA ALA A 44 -5.20 6.86 6.70
C ALA A 44 -6.68 7.26 6.59
N VAL A 45 -7.50 6.82 7.54
CA VAL A 45 -8.93 7.11 7.61
C VAL A 45 -9.21 7.84 8.92
N SER A 46 -9.82 9.02 8.80
CA SER A 46 -10.30 9.76 9.98
C SER A 46 -11.69 9.27 10.36
N GLY A 47 -11.80 8.67 11.55
CA GLY A 47 -13.06 8.21 12.12
C GLY A 47 -13.48 9.00 13.36
N PRO A 48 -14.71 8.80 13.86
CA PRO A 48 -15.23 9.52 15.04
C PRO A 48 -14.46 9.24 16.35
N LYS A 49 -13.66 8.17 16.40
CA LYS A 49 -12.78 7.82 17.53
C LYS A 49 -11.31 8.21 17.33
N GLY A 50 -10.97 8.89 16.23
CA GLY A 50 -9.60 9.31 15.90
C GLY A 50 -9.12 8.82 14.52
N LEU A 51 -7.83 9.01 14.27
CA LEU A 51 -7.15 8.56 13.06
C LEU A 51 -6.84 7.06 13.14
N MET A 52 -7.25 6.29 12.14
CA MET A 52 -6.93 4.88 12.01
C MET A 52 -6.28 4.62 10.66
N THR A 53 -5.21 3.82 10.64
CA THR A 53 -4.47 3.46 9.42
C THR A 53 -4.47 1.93 9.24
N PRO A 54 -5.51 1.35 8.61
CA PRO A 54 -5.46 -0.05 8.16
C PRO A 54 -4.36 -0.25 7.12
N VAL A 55 -3.70 -1.41 7.21
CA VAL A 55 -2.68 -1.84 6.25
C VAL A 55 -3.31 -2.82 5.26
N LEU A 56 -3.16 -2.54 3.96
CA LEU A 56 -3.53 -3.44 2.88
C LEU A 56 -2.27 -4.11 2.34
N GLY A 57 -2.15 -5.42 2.59
CA GLY A 57 -1.05 -6.22 2.04
C GLY A 57 -1.33 -6.65 0.61
N MET A 58 -0.57 -6.14 -0.36
CA MET A 58 -0.66 -6.56 -1.76
C MET A 58 0.37 -7.66 -2.03
N HIS A 59 -0.12 -8.88 -2.18
CA HIS A 59 0.68 -10.00 -2.72
C HIS A 59 0.41 -10.10 -4.22
N LYS A 60 1.33 -10.70 -5.00
CA LYS A 60 1.28 -10.81 -6.48
C LYS A 60 -0.05 -11.31 -7.10
N ASN A 61 -0.98 -11.80 -6.28
CA ASN A 61 -2.35 -12.02 -6.65
C ASN A 61 -3.16 -10.80 -6.17
N TYR A 62 -3.52 -9.90 -7.10
CA TYR A 62 -4.24 -8.62 -6.95
C TYR A 62 -5.65 -8.71 -6.29
N HIS A 63 -5.78 -9.51 -5.23
CA HIS A 63 -6.98 -9.71 -4.45
C HIS A 63 -6.84 -8.94 -3.13
N PHE A 64 -7.67 -7.91 -2.99
CA PHE A 64 -7.82 -7.16 -1.75
C PHE A 64 -8.28 -8.10 -0.63
N ARG A 65 -7.39 -8.40 0.33
CA ARG A 65 -7.79 -8.91 1.65
C ARG A 65 -7.77 -7.74 2.63
N LEU A 66 -8.95 -7.41 3.16
CA LEU A 66 -9.14 -6.51 4.28
C LEU A 66 -9.15 -7.31 5.59
#